data_AF-A0A259SIJ5-F1
#
_entry.id   AF-A0A259SIJ5-F1
#
_cell.length_a   1.000
_cell.length_b   1.000
_cell.length_c   1.000
_cell.angle_alpha   90.00
_cell.angle_beta   90.00
_cell.angle_gamma   90.00
#
_symmetry.space_group_name_H-M   'P 1'
#
loop_
_entity.id
_entity.type
_entity.pdbx_description
1 polymer ?
#
loop_
_entity_poly.entity_id
_entity_poly.type
_entity_poly.pdbx_seq_one_letter_code
_entity_poly.pdbx_strand_id
1 'polypeptide(L)'
;MKVLSPESALRKKLAQLEDVKPVYGTLIGIDKEAGTDRGNGTGPGRGIIYVKSMSTHPRWNPQGQEYSRSDLLSNGAARDLMQSAKNLIGHRVLATVLVIVTDGGKVRELALLEDLGADKDYDPNNPAYQPDYDYLFRQLPADKKQDTFSRLASHGAR
;
A
#
# COMPACT_ATOMS: atom_id res chain seq x y z
N MET A 1 24.54 36.35 2.64
CA MET A 1 23.45 35.59 1.96
C MET A 1 23.69 34.12 2.20
N LYS A 2 22.72 33.42 2.79
CA LYS A 2 22.79 31.95 3.00
C LYS A 2 22.38 31.29 1.68
N VAL A 3 23.35 30.77 0.94
CA VAL A 3 23.08 29.99 -0.28
C VAL A 3 22.51 28.65 0.17
N LEU A 4 21.19 28.49 0.09
CA LEU A 4 20.55 27.19 0.26
C LEU A 4 20.93 26.33 -0.95
N SER A 5 21.66 25.23 -0.74
CA SER A 5 22.08 24.34 -1.83
C SER A 5 20.85 23.83 -2.61
N PRO A 6 20.73 24.12 -3.92
CA PRO A 6 19.59 23.67 -4.74
C PRO A 6 19.49 22.14 -4.90
N GLU A 7 20.53 21.40 -4.51
CA GLU A 7 20.66 19.97 -4.81
C GLU A 7 19.89 19.00 -3.89
N SER A 8 19.39 19.40 -2.71
CA SER A 8 18.85 18.42 -1.76
C SER A 8 17.33 18.20 -1.84
N ALA A 9 16.54 19.22 -2.21
CA ALA A 9 15.09 19.12 -2.27
C ALA A 9 14.58 18.88 -3.70
N LEU A 10 15.18 19.56 -4.68
CA LEU A 10 14.79 19.43 -6.09
C LEU A 10 15.20 18.07 -6.65
N ARG A 11 16.42 17.57 -6.36
CA ARG A 11 16.83 16.20 -6.76
C ARG A 11 16.01 15.12 -6.06
N LYS A 12 15.60 15.31 -4.79
CA LYS A 12 14.70 14.37 -4.11
C LYS A 12 13.33 14.32 -4.78
N LYS A 13 12.78 15.48 -5.15
CA LYS A 13 11.52 15.54 -5.92
C LYS A 13 11.67 14.98 -7.35
N LEU A 14 12.81 15.19 -8.01
CA LEU A 14 13.09 14.61 -9.33
C LEU A 14 13.25 13.09 -9.24
N ALA A 15 13.99 12.58 -8.24
CA ALA A 15 14.15 11.14 -8.00
C ALA A 15 12.82 10.46 -7.64
N GLN A 16 11.88 11.17 -6.99
CA GLN A 16 10.52 10.69 -6.76
C GLN A 16 9.72 10.57 -8.06
N LEU A 17 10.00 11.40 -9.08
CA LEU A 17 9.38 11.30 -10.41
C LEU A 17 10.03 10.19 -11.26
N GLU A 18 11.30 9.88 -11.06
CA GLU A 18 12.01 8.81 -11.78
C GLU A 18 11.62 7.39 -11.35
N ASP A 19 11.07 7.22 -10.13
CA ASP A 19 10.76 5.92 -9.54
C ASP A 19 9.22 5.67 -9.48
N VAL A 20 8.50 6.18 -10.49
CA VAL A 20 7.07 5.92 -10.71
C VAL A 20 6.92 4.55 -11.40
N LYS A 21 6.14 3.66 -10.79
CA LYS A 21 5.88 2.32 -11.31
C LYS A 21 4.39 2.09 -11.52
N PRO A 22 3.93 1.86 -12.76
CA PRO A 22 2.57 1.42 -12.99
C PRO A 22 2.42 -0.02 -12.51
N VAL A 23 1.32 -0.30 -11.82
CA VAL A 23 0.87 -1.63 -11.45
C VAL A 23 -0.48 -1.85 -12.11
N TYR A 24 -0.53 -2.85 -12.99
CA TYR A 24 -1.76 -3.27 -13.65
C TYR A 24 -2.24 -4.59 -13.06
N GLY A 25 -3.53 -4.66 -12.76
CA GLY A 25 -4.13 -5.89 -12.25
C GLY A 25 -5.53 -5.68 -11.73
N THR A 26 -6.02 -6.62 -10.94
CA THR A 26 -7.36 -6.58 -10.35
C THR A 26 -7.26 -6.12 -8.92
N LEU A 27 -8.01 -5.09 -8.53
CA LEU A 27 -8.06 -4.67 -7.14
C LEU A 27 -8.80 -5.74 -6.33
N ILE A 28 -8.13 -6.35 -5.37
CA ILE A 28 -8.67 -7.50 -4.61
C ILE A 28 -8.98 -7.17 -3.15
N GLY A 29 -8.48 -6.04 -2.65
CA GLY A 29 -8.76 -5.64 -1.28
C GLY A 29 -8.21 -4.29 -0.89
N ILE A 30 -8.70 -3.81 0.23
CA ILE A 30 -8.31 -2.56 0.85
C ILE A 30 -8.26 -2.77 2.36
N ASP A 31 -7.24 -2.23 2.99
CA ASP A 31 -7.07 -2.27 4.44
C ASP A 31 -6.49 -0.95 4.99
N LYS A 32 -6.33 -0.86 6.31
CA LYS A 32 -5.62 0.21 7.01
C LYS A 32 -4.31 -0.35 7.58
N GLU A 33 -3.19 0.34 7.35
CA GLU A 33 -1.88 -0.02 7.89
C GLU A 33 -1.90 -0.02 9.42
N ALA A 34 -1.72 -1.21 10.01
CA ALA A 34 -1.61 -1.38 11.46
C ALA A 34 -0.35 -0.68 12.01
N GLY A 35 -0.49 0.03 13.13
CA GLY A 35 0.65 0.60 13.85
C GLY A 35 1.21 1.93 13.30
N THR A 36 0.60 2.53 12.27
CA THR A 36 0.85 3.93 11.91
C THR A 36 0.17 4.94 12.83
N ASP A 37 -0.64 4.44 13.76
CA ASP A 37 -1.16 5.23 14.85
C ASP A 37 -0.02 5.57 15.83
N ARG A 38 0.56 6.78 15.71
CA ARG A 38 1.53 7.28 16.70
C ARG A 38 0.88 7.32 18.08
N GLY A 39 1.22 6.38 18.95
CA GLY A 39 0.80 6.35 20.36
C GLY A 39 -0.73 6.22 20.53
N ASN A 40 -1.18 5.07 21.04
CA ASN A 40 -2.58 4.85 21.46
C ASN A 40 -3.67 4.77 20.36
N GLY A 41 -3.34 4.46 19.10
CA GLY A 41 -4.40 4.11 18.12
C GLY A 41 -5.15 5.29 17.50
N THR A 42 -4.70 6.53 17.73
CA THR A 42 -5.41 7.77 17.31
C THR A 42 -4.75 8.53 16.16
N GLY A 43 -3.64 8.03 15.62
CA GLY A 43 -3.01 8.63 14.44
C GLY A 43 -3.84 8.39 13.18
N PRO A 44 -3.77 9.30 12.18
CA PRO A 44 -4.35 9.05 10.87
C PRO A 44 -3.48 8.02 10.17
N GLY A 45 -3.73 6.73 10.41
CA GLY A 45 -2.98 5.66 9.74
C GLY A 45 -3.05 5.76 8.21
N ARG A 46 -2.37 4.88 7.49
CA ARG A 46 -2.42 4.84 6.02
C ARG A 46 -3.42 3.80 5.52
N GLY A 47 -3.98 4.01 4.34
CA GLY A 47 -4.67 2.96 3.61
C GLY A 47 -3.69 2.05 2.88
N ILE A 48 -4.08 0.82 2.63
CA ILE A 48 -3.35 -0.15 1.82
C ILE A 48 -4.31 -0.65 0.75
N ILE A 49 -3.85 -0.71 -0.49
CA ILE A 49 -4.53 -1.44 -1.56
C ILE A 49 -3.79 -2.74 -1.87
N TYR A 50 -4.54 -3.76 -2.25
CA TYR A 50 -4.02 -5.05 -2.71
C TYR A 50 -4.47 -5.26 -4.15
N VAL A 51 -3.52 -5.45 -5.05
CA VAL A 51 -3.75 -5.63 -6.49
C VAL A 51 -3.21 -6.98 -6.91
N LYS A 52 -4.08 -7.84 -7.45
CA LYS A 52 -3.67 -9.07 -8.13
C LYS A 52 -3.14 -8.72 -9.51
N SER A 53 -1.82 -8.67 -9.64
CA SER A 53 -1.15 -8.51 -10.92
C SER A 53 -1.00 -9.85 -11.64
N MET A 54 -0.83 -9.78 -12.96
CA MET A 54 -0.44 -10.93 -13.78
C MET A 54 1.05 -11.25 -13.68
N SER A 55 1.85 -10.33 -13.12
CA SER A 55 3.30 -10.52 -12.94
C SER A 55 3.56 -11.28 -11.64
N THR A 56 3.74 -12.60 -11.75
CA THR A 56 4.26 -13.41 -10.65
C THR A 56 5.78 -13.48 -10.76
N HIS A 57 6.48 -13.30 -9.64
CA HIS A 57 7.90 -13.65 -9.55
C HIS A 57 8.08 -14.66 -8.42
N PRO A 58 8.61 -15.88 -8.69
CA PRO A 58 8.64 -16.97 -7.72
C PRO A 58 9.25 -16.61 -6.37
N ARG A 59 10.25 -15.71 -6.39
CA ARG A 59 10.99 -15.30 -5.19
C ARG A 59 10.39 -14.12 -4.41
N TRP A 60 9.74 -13.16 -5.05
CA TRP A 60 9.32 -11.89 -4.39
C TRP A 60 7.84 -11.54 -4.58
N ASN A 61 7.15 -12.20 -5.50
CA ASN A 61 5.72 -12.07 -5.67
C ASN A 61 5.12 -13.41 -6.14
N PRO A 62 5.18 -14.46 -5.30
CA PRO A 62 4.78 -15.82 -5.70
C PRO A 62 3.28 -15.92 -6.00
N GLN A 63 2.45 -15.11 -5.34
CA GLN A 63 1.00 -15.08 -5.51
C GLN A 63 0.57 -14.05 -6.58
N GLY A 64 1.50 -13.24 -7.10
CA GLY A 64 1.20 -12.15 -8.03
C GLY A 64 0.38 -11.03 -7.37
N GLN A 65 0.45 -10.89 -6.05
CA GLN A 65 -0.21 -9.82 -5.31
C GLN A 65 0.78 -8.68 -5.04
N GLU A 66 0.40 -7.50 -5.45
CA GLU A 66 1.11 -6.25 -5.25
C GLU A 66 0.36 -5.45 -4.19
N TYR A 67 1.09 -4.74 -3.34
CA TYR A 67 0.51 -3.83 -2.36
C TYR A 67 1.11 -2.45 -2.51
N SER A 68 0.32 -1.43 -2.18
CA SER A 68 0.76 -0.05 -2.12
C SER A 68 -0.01 0.67 -1.03
N ARG A 69 0.68 1.54 -0.28
CA ARG A 69 0.05 2.32 0.78
C ARG A 69 -0.34 3.69 0.26
N SER A 70 -1.40 4.29 0.75
CA SER A 70 -1.68 5.71 0.50
C SER A 70 -0.73 6.60 1.30
N ASP A 71 -0.78 7.90 1.06
CA ASP A 71 -0.36 8.89 2.06
C ASP A 71 -1.24 8.78 3.34
N LEU A 72 -0.91 9.51 4.41
CA LEU A 72 -1.66 9.53 5.66
C LEU A 72 -3.14 9.87 5.43
N LEU A 73 -4.07 9.13 6.04
CA LEU A 73 -5.52 9.34 5.87
C LEU A 73 -6.05 10.65 6.49
N SER A 74 -5.18 11.44 7.13
CA SER A 74 -5.46 12.83 7.50
C SER A 74 -5.49 13.75 6.28
N ASN A 75 -4.80 13.36 5.21
CA ASN A 75 -4.87 14.03 3.93
C ASN A 75 -6.22 13.68 3.26
N GLY A 76 -7.03 14.69 2.96
CA GLY A 76 -8.35 14.51 2.33
C GLY A 76 -8.24 13.73 1.01
N ALA A 77 -7.24 14.05 0.18
CA ALA A 77 -7.04 13.37 -1.09
C ALA A 77 -6.74 11.87 -0.92
N ALA A 78 -5.93 11.50 0.07
CA ALA A 78 -5.65 10.10 0.37
C ALA A 78 -6.90 9.36 0.85
N ARG A 79 -7.72 10.02 1.69
CA ARG A 79 -8.97 9.45 2.18
C ARG A 79 -9.97 9.24 1.05
N ASP A 80 -10.12 10.22 0.18
CA ASP A 80 -11.06 10.17 -0.94
C ASP A 80 -10.64 9.10 -1.95
N LEU A 81 -9.33 9.00 -2.22
CA LEU A 81 -8.75 7.94 -3.06
C LEU A 81 -9.07 6.55 -2.49
N MET A 82 -8.79 6.34 -1.20
CA MET A 82 -9.04 5.04 -0.55
C MET A 82 -10.54 4.73 -0.44
N GLN A 83 -11.39 5.73 -0.26
CA GLN A 83 -12.84 5.54 -0.23
C GLN A 83 -13.38 5.17 -1.62
N SER A 84 -12.85 5.81 -2.67
CA SER A 84 -13.20 5.52 -4.06
C SER A 84 -12.76 4.12 -4.45
N ALA A 85 -11.55 3.73 -4.04
CA ALA A 85 -11.00 2.42 -4.31
C ALA A 85 -11.85 1.26 -3.74
N LYS A 86 -12.60 1.46 -2.64
CA LYS A 86 -13.47 0.40 -2.07
C LYS A 86 -14.53 -0.08 -3.05
N ASN A 87 -15.00 0.80 -3.93
CA ASN A 87 -16.00 0.48 -4.94
C ASN A 87 -15.40 -0.20 -6.18
N LEU A 88 -14.06 -0.29 -6.26
CA LEU A 88 -13.34 -0.85 -7.39
C LEU A 88 -12.83 -2.28 -7.10
N ILE A 89 -13.22 -2.88 -5.97
CA ILE A 89 -12.85 -4.28 -5.69
C ILE A 89 -13.48 -5.18 -6.77
N GLY A 90 -12.66 -6.02 -7.39
CA GLY A 90 -13.03 -6.83 -8.54
C GLY A 90 -12.96 -6.08 -9.88
N HIS A 91 -12.51 -4.83 -9.91
CA HIS A 91 -12.21 -4.11 -11.15
C HIS A 91 -10.75 -4.27 -11.54
N ARG A 92 -10.50 -4.19 -12.85
CA ARG A 92 -9.15 -4.00 -13.40
C ARG A 92 -8.76 -2.55 -13.15
N VAL A 93 -7.57 -2.34 -12.64
CA VAL A 93 -7.07 -1.02 -12.27
C VAL A 93 -5.66 -0.80 -12.81
N LEU A 94 -5.37 0.47 -13.10
CA LEU A 94 -4.01 0.97 -13.24
C LEU A 94 -3.67 1.79 -12.00
N ALA A 95 -2.81 1.25 -11.15
CA ALA A 95 -2.30 1.94 -9.97
C ALA A 95 -0.93 2.56 -10.28
N THR A 96 -0.82 3.88 -10.15
CA THR A 96 0.46 4.58 -10.28
C THR A 96 1.09 4.67 -8.90
N VAL A 97 2.25 4.03 -8.76
CA VAL A 97 2.95 3.88 -7.47
C VAL A 97 4.26 4.66 -7.49
N LEU A 98 4.47 5.51 -6.48
CA LEU A 98 5.72 6.21 -6.25
C LEU A 98 6.59 5.38 -5.29
N VAL A 99 7.84 5.13 -5.67
CA VAL A 99 8.80 4.50 -4.76
C VAL A 99 9.53 5.58 -3.96
N ILE A 100 9.22 5.67 -2.67
CA ILE A 100 9.80 6.64 -1.74
C ILE A 100 10.88 5.95 -0.91
N VAL A 101 12.10 6.50 -0.96
CA VAL A 101 13.19 6.08 -0.08
C VAL A 101 13.01 6.75 1.29
N THR A 102 12.90 5.95 2.35
CA THR A 102 12.84 6.38 3.75
C THR A 102 14.01 5.81 4.54
N ASP A 103 14.26 6.31 5.75
CA ASP A 103 15.30 5.79 6.64
C ASP A 103 15.10 4.30 6.98
N GLY A 104 13.87 3.80 6.88
CA GLY A 104 13.51 2.39 7.07
C GLY A 104 13.51 1.54 5.78
N GLY A 105 13.93 2.11 4.64
CA GLY A 105 13.95 1.44 3.35
C GLY A 105 13.02 2.07 2.30
N LYS A 106 12.87 1.39 1.17
CA LYS A 106 11.99 1.82 0.06
C LYS A 106 10.55 1.45 0.36
N VAL A 107 9.63 2.38 0.15
CA VAL A 107 8.19 2.12 0.28
C VAL A 107 7.44 2.55 -0.96
N ARG A 108 6.34 1.86 -1.24
CA ARG A 108 5.49 2.04 -2.42
C ARG A 108 4.24 2.81 -2.02
N GLU A 109 4.17 4.06 -2.43
CA GLU A 109 3.06 4.97 -2.15
C GLU A 109 2.14 5.08 -3.37
N LEU A 110 0.85 4.92 -3.17
CA LEU A 110 -0.17 5.05 -4.20
C LEU A 110 -0.42 6.54 -4.49
N ALA A 111 -0.18 6.96 -5.72
CA ALA A 111 -0.45 8.32 -6.17
C ALA A 111 -1.76 8.44 -6.95
N LEU A 112 -2.08 7.44 -7.77
CA LEU A 112 -3.28 7.42 -8.61
C LEU A 112 -3.82 6.00 -8.73
N LEU A 113 -5.14 5.89 -8.86
CA LEU A 113 -5.83 4.65 -9.16
C LEU A 113 -6.87 4.93 -10.25
N GLU A 114 -6.70 4.31 -11.41
CA GLU A 114 -7.63 4.42 -12.53
C GLU A 114 -8.43 3.13 -12.68
N ASP A 115 -9.75 3.25 -12.83
CA ASP A 115 -10.64 2.14 -13.13
C ASP A 115 -10.64 1.82 -14.63
N LEU A 116 -10.40 0.56 -14.96
CA LEU A 116 -10.40 0.02 -16.33
C LEU A 116 -11.58 -0.94 -16.57
N GLY A 117 -12.57 -0.89 -15.68
CA GLY A 117 -13.80 -1.66 -15.69
C GLY A 117 -13.69 -2.99 -14.95
N ALA A 118 -14.85 -3.61 -14.74
CA ALA A 118 -14.97 -4.89 -14.05
C ALA A 118 -14.04 -5.96 -14.64
N ASP A 119 -13.39 -6.73 -13.76
CA ASP A 119 -12.65 -7.93 -14.14
C ASP A 119 -13.62 -9.10 -14.25
N LYS A 120 -13.78 -9.64 -15.46
CA LYS A 120 -14.64 -10.79 -15.73
C LYS A 120 -14.14 -12.08 -15.07
N ASP A 121 -12.86 -12.14 -14.73
CA ASP A 121 -12.21 -13.32 -14.16
C ASP A 121 -12.11 -13.23 -12.62
N TYR A 122 -12.55 -12.12 -12.03
CA TYR A 122 -12.60 -11.95 -10.58
C TYR A 122 -13.62 -12.88 -9.94
N ASP A 123 -13.16 -13.69 -8.98
CA ASP A 123 -14.00 -14.56 -8.17
C ASP A 123 -13.66 -14.36 -6.68
N PRO A 124 -14.59 -13.82 -5.86
CA PRO A 124 -14.36 -13.62 -4.43
C PRO A 124 -14.29 -14.93 -3.64
N ASN A 125 -14.54 -16.10 -4.24
CA ASN A 125 -14.35 -17.40 -3.58
C ASN A 125 -13.02 -18.05 -3.97
N ASN A 126 -12.34 -17.55 -5.00
CA ASN A 126 -11.06 -18.07 -5.43
C ASN A 126 -9.95 -17.52 -4.52
N PRO A 127 -9.15 -18.39 -3.86
CA PRO A 127 -8.06 -17.96 -2.99
C PRO A 127 -7.03 -17.04 -3.66
N ALA A 128 -6.86 -17.13 -4.99
CA ALA A 128 -5.96 -16.27 -5.73
C ALA A 128 -6.37 -14.78 -5.70
N TYR A 129 -7.66 -14.49 -5.51
CA TYR A 129 -8.22 -13.14 -5.40
C TYR A 129 -8.48 -12.71 -3.95
N GLN A 130 -8.01 -13.49 -2.96
CA GLN A 130 -8.07 -13.09 -1.57
C GLN A 130 -6.79 -12.35 -1.17
N PRO A 131 -6.88 -11.15 -0.58
CA PRO A 131 -5.70 -10.42 -0.12
C PRO A 131 -4.95 -11.20 0.96
N ASP A 132 -3.64 -11.32 0.81
CA ASP A 132 -2.76 -11.82 1.86
C ASP A 132 -2.45 -10.68 2.86
N TYR A 133 -3.38 -10.44 3.78
CA TYR A 133 -3.26 -9.38 4.80
C TYR A 133 -2.06 -9.58 5.74
N ASP A 134 -1.58 -10.82 5.89
CA ASP A 134 -0.43 -11.17 6.74
C ASP A 134 0.92 -10.92 6.05
N TYR A 135 0.92 -10.62 4.75
CA TYR A 135 2.16 -10.43 4.00
C TYR A 135 2.99 -9.26 4.53
N LEU A 136 2.34 -8.13 4.84
CA LEU A 136 3.03 -6.94 5.35
C LEU A 136 3.60 -7.16 6.76
N PHE A 137 2.84 -7.85 7.62
CA PHE A 137 3.31 -8.22 8.95
C PHE A 137 4.51 -9.16 8.92
N ARG A 138 4.58 -10.06 7.93
CA ARG A 138 5.72 -10.97 7.75
C ARG A 138 6.99 -10.25 7.28
N GLN A 139 6.86 -9.14 6.56
CA GLN A 139 7.98 -8.32 6.09
C GLN A 139 8.57 -7.36 7.13
N LEU A 140 7.87 -7.09 8.23
CA LEU A 140 8.44 -6.29 9.32
C LEU A 140 9.66 -7.01 9.91
N PRO A 141 10.74 -6.28 10.30
CA PRO A 141 11.85 -6.89 11.01
C PRO A 141 11.38 -7.43 12.37
N ALA A 142 12.03 -8.50 12.86
CA ALA A 142 11.54 -9.30 13.98
C ALA A 142 11.32 -8.51 15.29
N ASP A 143 12.09 -7.44 15.49
CA ASP A 143 12.00 -6.48 16.58
C ASP A 143 10.69 -5.65 16.57
N LYS A 144 10.06 -5.52 15.40
CA LYS A 144 8.75 -4.84 15.25
C LYS A 144 7.56 -5.79 15.24
N LYS A 145 7.78 -7.11 15.10
CA LYS A 145 6.71 -8.12 15.14
C LYS A 145 6.12 -8.28 16.55
N GLN A 146 6.95 -8.15 17.58
CA GLN A 146 6.58 -8.41 18.98
C GLN A 146 5.52 -7.44 19.52
N ASP A 147 5.54 -6.18 19.07
CA ASP A 147 4.55 -5.16 19.47
C ASP A 147 3.17 -5.37 18.81
N THR A 148 3.11 -6.18 17.75
CA THR A 148 1.89 -6.42 16.98
C THR A 148 1.13 -7.66 17.47
N PHE A 149 1.83 -8.70 17.93
CA PHE A 149 1.23 -9.89 18.55
C PHE A 149 0.39 -9.54 19.80
N SER A 150 0.81 -8.55 20.59
CA SER A 150 0.05 -8.08 21.77
C SER A 150 -1.25 -7.36 21.42
N ARG A 151 -1.40 -6.84 20.19
CA ARG A 151 -2.58 -6.07 19.75
C ARG A 151 -3.61 -6.90 18.99
N LEU A 152 -3.21 -8.00 18.35
CA LEU A 152 -4.13 -8.94 17.69
C LEU A 152 -4.83 -9.87 18.68
N ALA A 153 -4.17 -10.25 19.78
CA ALA A 153 -4.78 -11.07 20.83
C ALA A 153 -5.97 -10.38 21.54
N SER A 154 -6.10 -9.05 21.46
CA SER A 154 -7.21 -8.31 22.05
C SER A 154 -8.42 -8.11 21.12
N HIS A 155 -8.30 -8.45 19.83
CA HIS A 155 -9.41 -8.38 18.85
C HIS A 155 -9.98 -9.75 18.45
N GLY A 156 -9.33 -10.85 18.84
CA GLY A 156 -9.85 -12.22 18.66
C GLY A 156 -10.66 -12.77 19.85
N ALA A 157 -10.89 -11.97 20.88
CA ALA A 157 -11.72 -12.32 22.03
C ALA A 157 -12.93 -11.39 22.12
N ARG A 158 -13.86 -11.52 21.18
CA ARG A 158 -15.28 -11.17 21.32
C ARG A 158 -16.08 -11.79 20.19
#